data_AF-A0A2V1BIT8-F1
#
_entry.id   AF-A0A2V1BIT8-F1
#
_cell.length_a   1.000
_cell.length_b   1.000
_cell.length_c   1.000
_cell.angle_alpha   90.00
_cell.angle_beta   90.00
_cell.angle_gamma   90.00
#
_symmetry.space_group_name_H-M   'P 1'
#
loop_
_entity.id
_entity.type
_entity.pdbx_description
1 polymer ?
#
loop_
_entity_poly.entity_id
_entity_poly.type
_entity_poly.pdbx_seq_one_letter_code
_entity_poly.pdbx_strand_id
1 'polypeptide(L)'
;MVAGVSTATTEAGMDTNAQSSWACESESVALDANGFPSSTCSTHVQQLLYFPQCVNVDTLETGYKDKRGGTCPTGMKSMPQLRFSIRWDVRKVLPDGWSGTAPFKLASGPAWSSHGDFINGWTEEAATNMLATTKEKQKFSAVDGALGTYNSGPTCTATDADPDHGTSDYAESVAALSKRDVEGWGWSSKSRFARA
;
A
#
# COMPACT_ATOMS: atom_id res chain seq x y z
N MET A 1 -4.11 -8.46 5.51
CA MET A 1 -3.01 -8.82 4.60
C MET A 1 -2.04 -7.66 4.54
N VAL A 2 -0.74 -7.94 4.48
CA VAL A 2 0.31 -6.92 4.42
C VAL A 2 1.02 -7.04 3.07
N ALA A 3 1.25 -5.93 2.39
CA ALA A 3 2.08 -5.83 1.20
C ALA A 3 3.33 -5.00 1.49
N GLY A 4 4.52 -5.48 1.14
CA GLY A 4 5.78 -4.80 1.47
C GLY A 4 6.26 -5.06 2.90
N VAL A 5 7.29 -4.33 3.34
CA VAL A 5 7.93 -4.51 4.65
C VAL A 5 8.16 -3.15 5.29
N SER A 6 7.41 -2.83 6.35
CA SER A 6 7.43 -1.50 6.98
C SER A 6 8.77 -1.10 7.59
N THR A 7 9.60 -2.09 7.93
CA THR A 7 10.93 -1.89 8.54
C THR A 7 12.07 -1.92 7.52
N ALA A 8 11.80 -2.15 6.24
CA ALA A 8 12.84 -2.23 5.22
C ALA A 8 13.45 -0.85 4.95
N THR A 9 14.77 -0.77 4.98
CA THR A 9 15.54 0.46 4.67
C THR A 9 16.35 0.34 3.38
N THR A 10 16.38 -0.86 2.80
CA THR A 10 17.11 -1.22 1.57
C THR A 10 16.27 -2.17 0.74
N GLU A 11 16.53 -2.26 -0.57
CA GLU A 11 15.89 -3.23 -1.46
C GLU A 11 16.01 -4.67 -0.96
N ALA A 12 17.21 -5.07 -0.49
CA ALA A 12 17.46 -6.41 0.06
C ALA A 12 16.69 -6.71 1.36
N GLY A 13 16.13 -5.70 2.01
CA GLY A 13 15.29 -5.85 3.20
C GLY A 13 13.81 -6.12 2.86
N MET A 14 13.45 -6.04 1.59
CA MET A 14 12.11 -6.38 1.10
C MET A 14 11.94 -7.89 0.98
N ASP A 15 10.70 -8.36 1.06
CA ASP A 15 10.37 -9.71 0.62
C ASP A 15 10.62 -9.79 -0.90
N THR A 16 11.50 -10.71 -1.32
CA THR A 16 11.89 -10.89 -2.72
C THR A 16 10.73 -11.28 -3.64
N ASN A 17 9.64 -11.82 -3.08
CA ASN A 17 8.44 -12.18 -3.82
C ASN A 17 7.37 -11.08 -3.77
N ALA A 18 7.50 -10.10 -2.89
CA ALA A 18 6.61 -8.95 -2.86
C ALA A 18 6.83 -8.10 -4.09
N GLN A 19 5.77 -7.90 -4.88
CA GLN A 19 5.83 -7.07 -6.08
C GLN A 19 5.55 -5.59 -5.77
N SER A 20 5.98 -5.10 -4.61
CA SER A 20 5.83 -3.69 -4.22
C SER A 20 6.90 -2.85 -4.91
N SER A 21 6.51 -1.78 -5.60
CA SER A 21 7.45 -0.95 -6.36
C SER A 21 7.03 0.50 -6.45
N TRP A 22 8.01 1.38 -6.50
CA TRP A 22 7.86 2.75 -6.94
C TRP A 22 8.29 2.87 -8.39
N ALA A 23 7.56 3.65 -9.17
CA ALA A 23 7.84 3.89 -10.57
C ALA A 23 7.21 5.20 -11.01
N CYS A 24 7.48 5.60 -12.24
CA CYS A 24 6.66 6.59 -12.91
C CYS A 24 5.50 5.90 -13.65
N GLU A 25 4.33 6.54 -13.68
CA GLU A 25 3.17 5.98 -14.35
C GLU A 25 3.38 5.86 -15.86
N SER A 26 3.24 4.64 -16.39
CA SER A 26 3.30 4.33 -17.83
C SER A 26 4.62 4.67 -18.51
N GLU A 27 5.70 4.82 -17.73
CA GLU A 27 7.04 5.13 -18.26
C GLU A 27 8.13 4.41 -17.46
N SER A 28 9.23 4.09 -18.14
CA SER A 28 10.36 3.37 -17.55
C SER A 28 11.45 4.37 -17.19
N VAL A 29 11.57 4.67 -15.91
CA VAL A 29 12.62 5.53 -15.35
C VAL A 29 13.41 4.70 -14.35
N ALA A 30 14.74 4.79 -14.39
CA ALA A 30 15.60 4.09 -13.44
C ALA A 30 15.29 4.56 -12.01
N LEU A 31 15.49 3.68 -11.02
CA LEU A 31 15.39 4.08 -9.62
C LEU A 31 16.72 4.67 -9.14
N ASP A 32 16.64 5.67 -8.28
CA ASP A 32 17.78 6.18 -7.52
C ASP A 32 18.13 5.24 -6.35
N ALA A 33 19.20 5.57 -5.61
CA ALA A 33 19.66 4.76 -4.48
C ALA A 33 18.63 4.63 -3.34
N ASN A 34 17.63 5.53 -3.28
CA ASN A 34 16.57 5.51 -2.29
C ASN A 34 15.33 4.73 -2.76
N GLY A 35 15.33 4.20 -3.98
CA GLY A 35 14.25 3.41 -4.56
C GLY A 35 13.14 4.24 -5.21
N PHE A 36 13.36 5.52 -5.49
CA PHE A 36 12.41 6.38 -6.20
C PHE A 36 12.85 6.63 -7.65
N PRO A 37 11.96 7.05 -8.57
CA PRO A 37 12.38 7.40 -9.93
C PRO A 37 13.47 8.48 -9.96
N SER A 38 14.53 8.25 -10.73
CA SER A 38 15.73 9.09 -10.79
C SER A 38 15.56 10.35 -11.64
N SER A 39 14.37 10.59 -12.19
CA SER A 39 14.05 11.79 -12.94
C SER A 39 12.55 12.03 -12.93
N THR A 40 12.16 13.25 -13.29
CA THR A 40 10.76 13.65 -13.35
C THR A 40 9.90 12.71 -14.16
N CYS A 41 8.81 12.25 -13.54
CA CYS A 41 7.75 11.54 -14.22
C CYS A 41 6.94 12.50 -15.11
N SER A 42 6.63 12.10 -16.33
CA SER A 42 5.78 12.85 -17.26
C SER A 42 4.37 13.08 -16.72
N THR A 43 3.86 12.14 -15.92
CA THR A 43 2.50 12.18 -15.34
C THR A 43 2.51 12.13 -13.82
N HIS A 44 2.61 10.94 -13.24
CA HIS A 44 2.56 10.72 -11.80
C HIS A 44 3.74 9.88 -11.34
N VAL A 45 4.24 10.19 -10.15
CA VAL A 45 4.97 9.19 -9.36
C VAL A 45 3.92 8.19 -8.86
N GLN A 46 4.21 6.90 -9.02
CA GLN A 46 3.29 5.83 -8.69
C GLN A 46 3.94 4.85 -7.71
N GLN A 47 3.18 4.49 -6.69
CA GLN A 47 3.45 3.29 -5.91
C GLN A 47 2.47 2.20 -6.31
N LEU A 48 3.00 1.02 -6.63
CA LEU A 48 2.22 -0.19 -6.83
C LEU A 48 2.45 -1.13 -5.66
N LEU A 49 1.35 -1.51 -5.01
CA LEU A 49 1.34 -2.51 -3.95
C LEU A 49 0.59 -3.72 -4.45
N TYR A 50 1.25 -4.87 -4.41
CA TYR A 50 0.65 -6.16 -4.72
C TYR A 50 0.60 -6.96 -3.43
N PHE A 51 -0.61 -7.30 -3.01
CA PHE A 51 -0.82 -8.11 -1.82
C PHE A 51 -0.47 -9.57 -2.09
N PRO A 52 -0.25 -10.36 -1.01
CA PRO A 52 -0.16 -11.81 -1.09
C PRO A 52 -1.32 -12.41 -1.89
N GLN A 53 -1.06 -13.51 -2.58
CA GLN A 53 -2.01 -14.21 -3.45
C GLN A 53 -2.05 -15.72 -3.18
N CYS A 54 -1.54 -16.12 -2.04
CA CYS A 54 -1.61 -17.46 -1.48
C CYS A 54 -2.12 -17.39 -0.05
N VAL A 55 -2.88 -18.40 0.37
CA VAL A 55 -3.42 -18.51 1.72
C VAL A 55 -3.34 -19.96 2.21
N ASN A 56 -2.94 -20.15 3.46
CA ASN A 56 -3.15 -21.40 4.18
C ASN A 56 -4.59 -21.39 4.72
N VAL A 57 -5.41 -22.35 4.32
CA VAL A 57 -6.84 -22.37 4.68
C VAL A 57 -7.10 -22.74 6.14
N ASP A 58 -6.12 -23.36 6.81
CA ASP A 58 -6.22 -23.78 8.21
C ASP A 58 -5.71 -22.68 9.15
N THR A 59 -4.61 -22.00 8.79
CA THR A 59 -3.99 -20.96 9.65
C THR A 59 -4.35 -19.53 9.25
N LEU A 60 -4.93 -19.34 8.06
CA LEU A 60 -5.19 -18.05 7.42
C LEU A 60 -3.94 -17.20 7.15
N GLU A 61 -2.75 -17.78 7.30
CA GLU A 61 -1.50 -17.13 6.90
C GLU A 61 -1.47 -16.93 5.39
N THR A 62 -1.00 -15.76 4.97
CA THR A 62 -0.92 -15.38 3.56
C THR A 62 0.51 -15.37 3.08
N GLY A 63 0.71 -15.69 1.80
CA GLY A 63 2.04 -15.69 1.17
C GLY A 63 1.99 -15.25 -0.30
N TYR A 64 3.18 -15.04 -0.85
CA TYR A 64 3.36 -14.72 -2.26
C TYR A 64 3.64 -15.99 -3.06
N LYS A 65 3.30 -15.95 -4.35
CA LYS A 65 3.85 -16.91 -5.32
C LYS A 65 5.31 -16.55 -5.60
N ASP A 66 6.10 -17.55 -5.94
CA ASP A 66 7.51 -17.42 -6.35
C ASP A 66 7.72 -16.44 -7.51
N LYS A 67 6.72 -16.30 -8.39
CA LYS A 67 6.70 -15.31 -9.47
C LYS A 67 5.28 -15.02 -9.94
N ARG A 68 5.13 -14.01 -10.79
CA ARG A 68 3.86 -13.75 -11.48
C ARG A 68 3.47 -14.97 -12.33
N GLY A 69 2.29 -15.52 -12.06
CA GLY A 69 1.81 -16.75 -12.70
C GLY A 69 2.42 -18.05 -12.17
N GLY A 70 3.24 -17.99 -11.11
CA GLY A 70 3.88 -19.15 -10.50
C GLY A 70 2.98 -19.91 -9.50
N THR A 71 3.62 -20.62 -8.58
CA THR A 71 2.96 -21.53 -7.62
C THR A 71 2.98 -20.98 -6.20
N CYS A 72 1.95 -21.34 -5.42
CA CYS A 72 1.94 -21.04 -4.00
C CYS A 72 2.90 -21.94 -3.22
N PRO A 73 3.40 -21.48 -2.06
CA PRO A 73 4.16 -22.33 -1.14
C PRO A 73 3.41 -23.60 -0.77
N THR A 74 4.14 -24.65 -0.40
CA THR A 74 3.57 -25.93 0.06
C THR A 74 2.54 -25.70 1.17
N GLY A 75 1.37 -26.34 1.04
CA GLY A 75 0.27 -26.20 2.01
C GLY A 75 -0.64 -24.99 1.77
N MET A 76 -0.30 -24.06 0.87
CA MET A 76 -1.13 -22.90 0.55
C MET A 76 -1.94 -23.08 -0.75
N LYS A 77 -3.06 -22.35 -0.85
CA LYS A 77 -3.93 -22.27 -2.04
C LYS A 77 -3.84 -20.89 -2.66
N SER A 78 -4.03 -20.83 -3.98
CA SER A 78 -4.10 -19.55 -4.70
C SER A 78 -5.39 -18.82 -4.36
N MET A 79 -5.30 -17.50 -4.19
CA MET A 79 -6.44 -16.60 -4.11
C MET A 79 -6.26 -15.43 -5.10
N PRO A 80 -7.33 -14.67 -5.42
CA PRO A 80 -7.20 -13.45 -6.20
C PRO A 80 -6.19 -12.47 -5.57
N GLN A 81 -5.35 -11.86 -6.40
CA GLN A 81 -4.34 -10.91 -5.93
C GLN A 81 -4.93 -9.51 -5.91
N LEU A 82 -4.96 -8.87 -4.74
CA LEU A 82 -5.28 -7.45 -4.66
C LEU A 82 -4.09 -6.62 -5.13
N ARG A 83 -4.37 -5.62 -5.96
CA ARG A 83 -3.43 -4.59 -6.38
C ARG A 83 -3.96 -3.23 -5.94
N PHE A 84 -3.13 -2.46 -5.26
CA PHE A 84 -3.40 -1.07 -4.92
C PHE A 84 -2.41 -0.17 -5.63
N SER A 85 -2.88 0.98 -6.09
CA SER A 85 -2.06 1.96 -6.82
C SER A 85 -2.29 3.33 -6.22
N ILE A 86 -1.21 3.96 -5.78
CA ILE A 86 -1.22 5.34 -5.30
C ILE A 86 -0.46 6.18 -6.33
N ARG A 87 -1.02 7.34 -6.70
CA ARG A 87 -0.46 8.23 -7.72
C ARG A 87 -0.37 9.64 -7.15
N TRP A 88 0.81 10.23 -7.25
CA TRP A 88 1.06 11.61 -6.83
C TRP A 88 1.41 12.45 -8.05
N ASP A 89 0.68 13.55 -8.24
CA ASP A 89 1.07 14.60 -9.18
C ASP A 89 2.04 15.55 -8.49
N VAL A 90 3.33 15.25 -8.61
CA VAL A 90 4.40 16.04 -7.99
C VAL A 90 4.80 17.26 -8.82
N ARG A 91 4.29 17.40 -10.06
CA ARG A 91 4.71 18.46 -11.00
C ARG A 91 4.31 19.86 -10.52
N LYS A 92 3.24 19.96 -9.73
CA LYS A 92 2.80 21.24 -9.14
C LYS A 92 3.72 21.74 -8.03
N VAL A 93 4.31 20.83 -7.26
CA VAL A 93 5.19 21.15 -6.12
C VAL A 93 6.67 21.13 -6.49
N LEU A 94 7.03 20.50 -7.62
CA LEU A 94 8.37 20.46 -8.21
C LEU A 94 8.29 20.94 -9.68
N PRO A 95 8.03 22.23 -9.93
CA PRO A 95 7.79 22.74 -11.28
C PRO A 95 9.01 22.64 -12.20
N ASP A 96 10.22 22.70 -11.64
CA ASP A 96 11.48 22.56 -12.38
C ASP A 96 11.87 21.08 -12.58
N GLY A 97 11.08 20.15 -12.05
CA GLY A 97 11.39 18.73 -12.06
C GLY A 97 12.61 18.36 -11.21
N TRP A 98 13.22 17.22 -11.55
CA TRP A 98 14.44 16.69 -10.94
C TRP A 98 15.16 15.74 -11.91
N SER A 99 16.46 15.60 -11.68
CA SER A 99 17.33 14.61 -12.32
C SER A 99 18.34 14.13 -11.27
N GLY A 100 18.55 12.83 -11.18
CA GLY A 100 19.33 12.20 -10.11
C GLY A 100 18.44 11.81 -8.93
N THR A 101 18.88 12.10 -7.71
CA THR A 101 18.15 11.74 -6.49
C THR A 101 16.80 12.45 -6.42
N ALA A 102 15.74 11.70 -6.12
CA ALA A 102 14.41 12.25 -5.93
C ALA A 102 14.39 13.24 -4.76
N PRO A 103 13.78 14.43 -4.91
CA PRO A 103 13.74 15.46 -3.87
C PRO A 103 12.66 15.21 -2.81
N PHE A 104 12.16 13.98 -2.71
CA PHE A 104 11.12 13.56 -1.78
C PHE A 104 11.50 12.24 -1.11
N LYS A 105 10.85 11.97 0.03
CA LYS A 105 11.07 10.77 0.83
C LYS A 105 9.79 10.37 1.55
N LEU A 106 9.75 9.14 2.04
CA LEU A 106 8.74 8.73 3.01
C LEU A 106 9.09 9.31 4.38
N ALA A 107 8.10 9.39 5.27
CA ALA A 107 8.34 9.74 6.67
C ALA A 107 9.35 8.77 7.34
N SER A 108 9.32 7.50 6.92
CA SER A 108 10.22 6.41 7.31
C SER A 108 11.57 6.41 6.59
N GLY A 109 11.81 7.34 5.65
CA GLY A 109 13.06 7.46 4.90
C GLY A 109 12.95 6.92 3.46
N PRO A 110 13.83 6.00 3.02
CA PRO A 110 13.81 5.45 1.66
C PRO A 110 12.50 4.74 1.30
N ALA A 111 12.29 4.55 0.00
CA ALA A 111 11.07 4.02 -0.60
C ALA A 111 10.71 2.59 -0.13
N TRP A 112 11.69 1.83 0.33
CA TRP A 112 11.60 0.41 0.70
C TRP A 112 10.66 0.15 1.88
N SER A 113 10.58 1.07 2.82
CA SER A 113 9.68 0.95 3.98
C SER A 113 8.19 1.06 3.62
N SER A 114 7.86 1.35 2.35
CA SER A 114 6.48 1.49 1.94
C SER A 114 5.76 0.16 1.95
N HIS A 115 4.61 0.14 2.63
CA HIS A 115 3.78 -1.04 2.80
C HIS A 115 2.31 -0.66 2.67
N GLY A 116 1.46 -1.67 2.50
CA GLY A 116 0.02 -1.54 2.55
C GLY A 116 -0.58 -2.56 3.49
N ASP A 117 -1.42 -2.09 4.40
CA ASP A 117 -2.28 -2.94 5.20
C ASP A 117 -3.67 -2.96 4.59
N PHE A 118 -4.18 -4.17 4.38
CA PHE A 118 -5.51 -4.35 3.84
C PHE A 118 -6.33 -5.28 4.72
N ILE A 119 -7.49 -4.77 5.14
CA ILE A 119 -8.51 -5.49 5.89
C ILE A 119 -9.65 -5.80 4.93
N ASN A 120 -9.94 -7.08 4.75
CA ASN A 120 -11.09 -7.52 3.96
C ASN A 120 -12.37 -7.34 4.79
N GLY A 121 -13.20 -6.37 4.40
CA GLY A 121 -14.53 -6.14 5.00
C GLY A 121 -15.69 -6.60 4.11
N TRP A 122 -15.47 -7.54 3.21
CA TRP A 122 -16.49 -7.99 2.27
C TRP A 122 -17.50 -8.94 2.92
N THR A 123 -18.75 -8.90 2.44
CA THR A 123 -19.74 -9.93 2.79
C THR A 123 -19.32 -11.28 2.22
N GLU A 124 -19.78 -12.38 2.84
CA GLU A 124 -19.49 -13.74 2.34
C GLU A 124 -19.95 -13.94 0.89
N GLU A 125 -21.07 -13.32 0.51
CA GLU A 125 -21.59 -13.34 -0.85
C GLU A 125 -20.63 -12.64 -1.83
N ALA A 126 -20.14 -11.44 -1.49
CA ALA A 126 -19.17 -10.73 -2.30
C ALA A 126 -17.85 -11.52 -2.43
N ALA A 127 -17.38 -12.13 -1.34
CA ALA A 127 -16.20 -12.99 -1.35
C ALA A 127 -16.40 -14.22 -2.27
N THR A 128 -17.59 -14.82 -2.27
CA THR A 128 -17.93 -15.94 -3.15
C THR A 128 -18.00 -15.50 -4.61
N ASN A 129 -18.66 -14.37 -4.88
CA ASN A 129 -18.79 -13.79 -6.21
C ASN A 129 -17.44 -13.40 -6.82
N MET A 130 -16.47 -12.99 -6.00
CA MET A 130 -15.10 -12.75 -6.44
C MET A 130 -14.50 -13.97 -7.15
N LEU A 131 -14.81 -15.21 -6.74
CA LEU A 131 -14.29 -16.41 -7.43
C LEU A 131 -14.80 -16.51 -8.87
N ALA A 132 -16.02 -16.05 -9.14
CA ALA A 132 -16.58 -16.04 -10.49
C ALA A 132 -15.78 -15.12 -11.44
N THR A 133 -15.18 -14.05 -10.92
CA THR A 133 -14.32 -13.13 -11.69
C THR A 133 -13.07 -13.80 -12.26
N THR A 134 -12.67 -14.95 -11.71
CA THR A 134 -11.50 -15.69 -12.18
C THR A 134 -11.73 -16.50 -13.46
N LYS A 135 -13.00 -16.67 -13.89
CA LYS A 135 -13.37 -17.41 -15.11
C LYS A 135 -12.92 -16.69 -16.39
N GLU A 136 -13.05 -15.37 -16.43
CA GLU A 136 -12.68 -14.53 -17.57
C GLU A 136 -11.57 -13.53 -17.18
N LYS A 137 -10.33 -14.02 -17.11
CA LYS A 137 -9.16 -13.29 -16.59
C LYS A 137 -8.83 -11.95 -17.26
N GLN A 138 -9.40 -11.66 -18.43
CA GLN A 138 -9.13 -10.47 -19.24
C GLN A 138 -10.34 -9.53 -19.34
N LYS A 139 -11.42 -9.82 -18.61
CA LYS A 139 -12.59 -8.94 -18.57
C LYS A 139 -12.83 -8.47 -17.16
N PHE A 140 -13.19 -7.20 -17.06
CA PHE A 140 -13.74 -6.68 -15.81
C PHE A 140 -14.96 -7.51 -15.41
N SER A 141 -15.00 -7.91 -14.15
CA SER A 141 -16.14 -8.56 -13.53
C SER A 141 -16.42 -7.83 -12.23
N ALA A 142 -17.67 -7.38 -12.07
CA ALA A 142 -18.10 -6.73 -10.85
C ALA A 142 -18.10 -7.73 -9.67
N VAL A 143 -17.82 -7.23 -8.48
CA VAL A 143 -17.99 -7.97 -7.22
C VAL A 143 -19.14 -7.31 -6.48
N ASP A 144 -20.29 -7.97 -6.50
CA ASP A 144 -21.51 -7.52 -5.84
C ASP A 144 -21.80 -8.39 -4.61
N GLY A 145 -22.54 -7.86 -3.64
CA GLY A 145 -23.04 -8.63 -2.51
C GLY A 145 -24.20 -7.94 -1.80
N ALA A 146 -24.66 -8.51 -0.69
CA ALA A 146 -25.81 -8.04 0.06
C ALA A 146 -25.82 -6.54 0.45
N LEU A 147 -24.66 -5.88 0.54
CA LEU A 147 -24.55 -4.45 0.88
C LEU A 147 -24.53 -3.51 -0.33
N GLY A 148 -24.62 -4.04 -1.56
CA GLY A 148 -24.68 -3.25 -2.79
C GLY A 148 -23.89 -3.84 -3.95
N THR A 149 -24.05 -3.22 -5.11
CA THR A 149 -23.25 -3.48 -6.31
C THR A 149 -21.90 -2.77 -6.25
N TYR A 150 -20.96 -3.16 -7.10
CA TYR A 150 -19.60 -2.59 -7.16
C TYR A 150 -19.53 -1.05 -7.29
N ASN A 151 -20.61 -0.41 -7.77
CA ASN A 151 -20.74 1.03 -7.96
C ASN A 151 -21.83 1.69 -7.10
N SER A 152 -22.39 0.98 -6.11
CA SER A 152 -23.44 1.52 -5.24
C SER A 152 -22.95 2.65 -4.32
N GLY A 153 -21.64 2.75 -4.10
CA GLY A 153 -21.05 3.71 -3.17
C GLY A 153 -21.36 3.39 -1.71
N PRO A 154 -20.82 4.17 -0.77
CA PRO A 154 -21.11 4.01 0.65
C PRO A 154 -22.56 4.42 0.94
N THR A 155 -23.30 3.59 1.67
CA THR A 155 -24.65 3.90 2.16
C THR A 155 -24.63 4.59 3.53
N CYS A 156 -23.47 4.64 4.18
CA CYS A 156 -23.25 5.35 5.43
C CYS A 156 -22.37 6.58 5.21
N THR A 157 -22.59 7.61 6.05
CA THR A 157 -21.68 8.75 6.12
C THR A 157 -20.50 8.36 7.01
N ALA A 158 -19.33 8.17 6.42
CA ALA A 158 -18.10 8.00 7.19
C ALA A 158 -17.85 9.27 8.01
N THR A 159 -17.56 9.10 9.30
CA THR A 159 -17.19 10.21 10.20
C THR A 159 -15.79 9.89 10.73
N ASP A 160 -14.88 10.85 10.62
CA ASP A 160 -13.59 10.75 11.28
C ASP A 160 -13.83 10.61 12.78
N ALA A 161 -13.21 9.63 13.42
CA ALA A 161 -13.32 9.46 14.85
C ALA A 161 -12.63 10.63 15.60
N ASP A 162 -11.75 11.36 14.93
CA ASP A 162 -10.96 12.43 15.52
C ASP A 162 -10.74 13.64 14.59
N PRO A 163 -11.82 14.33 14.15
CA PRO A 163 -11.75 15.32 13.06
C PRO A 163 -10.96 16.58 13.42
N ASP A 164 -10.85 16.91 14.70
CA ASP A 164 -10.25 18.17 15.18
C ASP A 164 -8.74 18.07 15.41
N HIS A 165 -8.15 16.90 15.19
CA HIS A 165 -6.78 16.60 15.53
C HIS A 165 -5.92 16.25 14.29
N GLY A 166 -6.39 16.50 13.07
CA GLY A 166 -5.57 16.47 11.85
C GLY A 166 -5.04 17.86 11.46
N THR A 167 -3.90 17.93 10.75
CA THR A 167 -3.41 19.17 10.11
C THR A 167 -2.96 18.91 8.66
N SER A 168 -3.22 19.89 7.79
CA SER A 168 -2.71 19.93 6.41
C SER A 168 -1.46 20.80 6.25
N ASP A 169 -1.02 21.46 7.32
CA ASP A 169 0.21 22.26 7.34
C ASP A 169 1.43 21.36 7.59
N TYR A 170 2.44 21.45 6.70
CA TYR A 170 3.63 20.62 6.80
C TYR A 170 4.44 20.91 8.07
N ALA A 171 4.60 22.19 8.44
CA ALA A 171 5.39 22.55 9.61
C ALA A 171 4.70 22.09 10.90
N GLU A 172 3.37 22.21 10.98
CA GLU A 172 2.56 21.71 12.08
C GLU A 172 2.60 20.18 12.16
N SER A 173 2.48 19.49 11.03
CA SER A 173 2.59 18.03 10.95
C SER A 173 3.96 17.54 11.43
N VAL A 174 5.04 18.19 10.99
CA VAL A 174 6.41 17.88 11.45
C VAL A 174 6.55 18.15 12.94
N ALA A 175 6.02 19.26 13.45
CA ALA A 175 6.06 19.59 14.87
C ALA A 175 5.28 18.58 15.72
N ALA A 176 4.15 18.08 15.23
CA ALA A 176 3.35 17.05 15.90
C ALA A 176 4.07 15.69 15.91
N LEU A 177 4.65 15.27 14.78
CA LEU A 177 5.40 14.01 14.65
C LEU A 177 6.74 14.01 15.40
N SER A 178 7.34 15.19 15.62
CA SER A 178 8.62 15.34 16.32
C SER A 178 8.48 15.32 17.85
N LYS A 179 7.25 15.42 18.37
CA LYS A 179 6.99 15.37 19.81
C LYS A 179 7.01 13.91 20.28
N ARG A 180 7.82 13.65 21.31
CA ARG A 180 8.04 12.31 21.88
C ARG A 180 6.85 11.76 22.66
N ASP A 181 6.00 12.65 23.15
CA ASP A 181 4.67 12.39 23.69
C ASP A 181 3.82 13.62 23.33
N VAL A 182 2.66 13.40 22.71
CA VAL A 182 1.67 14.47 22.53
C VAL A 182 0.52 14.18 23.50
N GLU A 183 0.64 14.70 24.72
CA GLU A 183 -0.35 14.54 25.79
C GLU A 183 -1.75 15.09 25.42
N GLY A 184 -1.85 15.84 24.31
CA GLY A 184 -3.12 16.36 23.78
C GLY A 184 -3.65 15.65 22.52
N TRP A 185 -3.04 14.57 22.04
CA TRP A 185 -3.34 13.99 20.72
C TRP A 185 -3.83 12.56 20.76
N GLY A 186 -4.38 12.08 21.89
CA GLY A 186 -4.98 10.73 22.05
C GLY A 186 -4.04 9.54 21.82
N TRP A 187 -2.87 9.76 21.23
CA TRP A 187 -1.86 8.78 20.88
C TRP A 187 -0.88 8.66 22.05
N SER A 188 -1.30 7.98 23.11
CA SER A 188 -0.33 7.42 24.05
C SER A 188 0.38 6.27 23.33
N SER A 189 1.53 6.53 22.71
CA SER A 189 2.37 5.44 22.21
C SER A 189 2.88 4.66 23.43
N LYS A 190 2.19 3.58 23.80
CA LYS A 190 2.67 2.63 24.82
C LYS A 190 3.74 1.69 24.26
N SER A 191 4.41 2.07 23.16
CA SER A 191 5.57 1.35 22.63
C SER A 191 6.81 1.68 23.46
N ARG A 192 6.82 1.20 24.70
CA ARG A 192 8.08 0.96 25.39
C ARG A 192 8.81 -0.13 24.60
N PHE A 193 9.95 0.24 24.03
CA PHE A 193 11.07 -0.67 23.88
C PHE A 193 11.29 -1.40 25.21
N ALA A 194 10.78 -2.62 25.33
CA ALA A 194 11.34 -3.59 26.24
C ALA A 194 12.70 -3.98 25.64
N ARG A 195 13.74 -3.23 26.03
CA ARG A 195 15.12 -3.69 25.88
C ARG A 195 15.30 -4.86 26.85
N ALA A 196 15.56 -6.05 26.31
CA ALA A 196 16.42 -7.05 26.97
C ALA A 196 17.85 -6.80 26.51
#